data_AF-A0AAW9AR76-F1
#
_entry.id   AF-A0AAW9AR76-F1
#
_cell.length_a   1.000
_cell.length_b   1.000
_cell.length_c   1.000
_cell.angle_alpha   90.00
_cell.angle_beta   90.00
_cell.angle_gamma   90.00
#
_symmetry.space_group_name_H-M   'P 1'
#
loop_
_entity.id
_entity.type
_entity.pdbx_description
1 polymer ?
#
loop_
_entity_poly.entity_id
_entity_poly.type
_entity_poly.pdbx_seq_one_letter_code
_entity_poly.pdbx_strand_id
1 'polypeptide(L)'
;MPFLKKNFFKFAGTLIFFIALSVIGLSVYLFSNPGVEYEEKAVEKFAYEQCKKESVELGYAVTVHPKSKYLILKNVGLEDWKEELAKSSIVIERCKGFTLREYCMGESCRAFGDKEPMSGITFALKPAKKVIIK
;
A
#
# COMPACT_ATOMS: atom_id res chain seq x y z
N MET A 1 28.61 -48.97 -38.19
CA MET A 1 28.98 -47.88 -37.26
C MET A 1 27.99 -47.78 -36.08
N PRO A 2 28.08 -48.61 -35.02
CA PRO A 2 27.20 -48.50 -33.85
C PRO A 2 27.82 -47.82 -32.62
N PHE A 3 29.13 -47.56 -32.61
CA PHE A 3 29.86 -47.08 -31.42
C PHE A 3 29.62 -45.60 -31.07
N LEU A 4 29.30 -44.74 -32.06
CA LEU A 4 29.08 -43.31 -31.84
C LEU A 4 27.74 -42.98 -31.15
N LYS A 5 26.72 -43.85 -31.25
CA LYS A 5 25.39 -43.61 -30.66
C LYS A 5 25.34 -43.75 -29.14
N LYS A 6 26.13 -44.66 -28.56
CA LYS A 6 26.09 -44.94 -27.10
C LYS A 6 26.64 -43.79 -26.25
N ASN A 7 27.66 -43.09 -26.74
CA ASN A 7 28.26 -41.97 -26.01
C ASN A 7 27.41 -40.70 -26.12
N PHE A 8 26.75 -40.49 -27.27
CA PHE A 8 25.83 -39.36 -27.47
C PHE A 8 24.60 -39.46 -26.56
N PHE A 9 24.05 -40.67 -26.38
CA PHE A 9 22.92 -40.90 -25.48
C PHE A 9 23.26 -40.65 -24.01
N LYS A 10 24.46 -41.03 -23.57
CA LYS A 10 24.96 -40.73 -22.22
C LYS A 10 25.16 -39.24 -22.02
N PHE A 11 25.75 -38.54 -23.01
CA PHE A 11 26.01 -37.12 -22.93
C PHE A 11 24.72 -36.28 -22.90
N ALA A 12 23.74 -36.64 -23.74
CA ALA A 12 22.42 -36.01 -23.75
C ALA A 12 21.66 -36.22 -22.44
N GLY A 13 21.73 -37.43 -21.86
CA GLY A 13 21.10 -37.73 -20.57
C GLY A 13 21.66 -36.90 -19.42
N THR A 14 22.99 -36.76 -19.34
CA THR A 14 23.63 -35.93 -18.30
C THR A 14 23.29 -34.46 -18.47
N LEU A 15 23.24 -33.95 -19.71
CA LEU A 15 22.91 -32.55 -20.00
C LEU A 15 21.48 -32.20 -19.56
N ILE A 16 20.50 -33.06 -19.86
CA ILE A 16 19.11 -32.88 -19.46
C ILE A 16 18.96 -32.90 -17.93
N PHE A 17 19.73 -33.75 -17.25
CA PHE A 17 19.72 -33.82 -15.79
C PHE A 17 20.20 -32.51 -15.13
N PHE A 18 21.25 -31.89 -15.67
CA PHE A 18 21.73 -30.58 -15.18
C PHE A 18 20.73 -29.45 -15.46
N ILE A 19 20.05 -29.47 -16.61
CA ILE A 19 19.00 -28.48 -16.92
C ILE A 19 17.81 -28.66 -15.97
N ALA A 20 17.40 -29.90 -15.67
CA ALA A 20 16.33 -30.14 -14.71
C ALA A 20 16.69 -29.62 -13.31
N LEU A 21 17.93 -29.87 -12.85
CA LEU A 21 18.42 -29.37 -11.57
C LEU A 21 18.47 -27.83 -11.50
N SER A 22 18.87 -27.16 -12.59
CA SER A 22 18.90 -25.69 -12.62
C SER A 22 17.50 -25.09 -12.59
N VAL A 23 16.53 -25.70 -13.27
CA VAL A 23 15.12 -25.27 -13.24
C VAL A 23 14.52 -25.46 -11.84
N ILE A 24 14.79 -26.59 -11.17
CA ILE A 24 14.35 -26.83 -9.79
C ILE A 24 14.99 -25.80 -8.84
N GLY A 25 16.30 -25.57 -8.98
CA GLY A 25 17.02 -24.57 -8.17
C GLY A 25 16.46 -23.16 -8.34
N LEU A 26 16.14 -22.76 -9.58
CA LEU A 26 15.51 -21.47 -9.87
C LEU A 26 14.09 -21.39 -9.28
N SER A 27 13.31 -22.47 -9.38
CA SER A 27 11.99 -22.55 -8.77
C SER A 27 12.04 -22.40 -7.24
N VAL A 28 12.96 -23.11 -6.58
CA VAL A 28 13.17 -23.02 -5.12
C VAL A 28 13.67 -21.62 -4.74
N TYR A 29 14.55 -21.02 -5.54
CA TYR A 29 15.04 -19.66 -5.30
C TYR A 29 13.92 -18.61 -5.43
N LEU A 30 13.09 -18.70 -6.47
CA LEU A 30 11.94 -17.82 -6.67
C LEU A 30 10.88 -18.02 -5.57
N PHE A 31 10.69 -19.25 -5.10
CA PHE A 31 9.79 -19.55 -3.99
C PHE A 31 10.33 -19.03 -2.64
N SER A 32 11.65 -19.06 -2.45
CA SER A 32 12.31 -18.62 -1.21
C SER A 32 12.51 -17.10 -1.14
N ASN A 33 12.64 -16.44 -2.29
CA ASN A 33 12.75 -14.99 -2.42
C ASN A 33 11.62 -14.44 -3.31
N PRO A 34 10.37 -14.49 -2.85
CA PRO A 34 9.29 -13.85 -3.59
C PRO A 34 9.61 -12.36 -3.67
N GLY A 35 9.39 -11.73 -4.83
CA GLY A 35 9.68 -10.30 -5.10
C GLY A 35 8.80 -9.30 -4.33
N VAL A 36 8.34 -9.69 -3.14
CA VAL A 36 7.31 -9.05 -2.30
C VAL A 36 7.68 -7.61 -1.93
N GLU A 37 8.98 -7.30 -1.81
CA GLU A 37 9.40 -5.96 -1.39
C GLU A 37 9.08 -4.87 -2.43
N TYR A 38 9.03 -5.21 -3.72
CA TYR A 38 8.64 -4.28 -4.78
C TYR A 38 7.11 -4.15 -4.88
N GLU A 39 6.38 -5.25 -4.69
CA GLU A 39 4.91 -5.22 -4.69
C GLU A 39 4.36 -4.49 -3.47
N GLU A 40 4.92 -4.69 -2.27
CA GLU A 40 4.45 -4.01 -1.05
C GLU A 40 4.56 -2.48 -1.17
N LYS A 41 5.70 -1.97 -1.68
CA LYS A 41 5.88 -0.52 -1.90
C LYS A 41 4.93 0.03 -2.97
N ALA A 42 4.64 -0.75 -4.01
CA ALA A 42 3.70 -0.37 -5.06
C ALA A 42 2.25 -0.34 -4.54
N VAL A 43 1.85 -1.34 -3.76
CA VAL A 43 0.53 -1.44 -3.12
C VAL A 43 0.33 -0.32 -2.10
N GLU A 44 1.34 -0.03 -1.29
CA GLU A 44 1.29 1.09 -0.34
C GLU A 44 1.13 2.42 -1.08
N LYS A 45 1.95 2.69 -2.10
CA LYS A 45 1.84 3.90 -2.91
C LYS A 45 0.47 4.03 -3.59
N PHE A 46 -0.07 2.93 -4.11
CA PHE A 46 -1.40 2.91 -4.72
C PHE A 46 -2.49 3.25 -3.70
N ALA A 47 -2.43 2.68 -2.49
CA ALA A 47 -3.38 2.98 -1.42
C ALA A 47 -3.35 4.46 -1.00
N TYR A 48 -2.16 5.08 -0.92
CA TYR A 48 -2.04 6.52 -0.67
C TYR A 48 -2.69 7.37 -1.75
N GLU A 49 -2.37 7.11 -3.03
CA GLU A 49 -2.90 7.90 -4.14
C GLU A 49 -4.41 7.73 -4.29
N GLN A 50 -4.93 6.51 -4.09
CA GLN A 50 -6.36 6.25 -4.12
C GLN A 50 -7.08 7.00 -2.99
N CYS A 51 -6.63 6.84 -1.74
CA CYS A 51 -7.22 7.53 -0.59
C CYS A 51 -7.16 9.06 -0.76
N LYS A 52 -6.03 9.58 -1.25
CA LYS A 52 -5.87 11.00 -1.55
C LYS A 52 -6.88 11.47 -2.59
N LYS A 53 -7.04 10.74 -3.70
CA LYS A 53 -7.98 11.10 -4.77
C LYS A 53 -9.42 11.16 -4.26
N GLU A 54 -9.88 10.12 -3.58
CA GLU A 54 -11.26 10.03 -3.06
C GLU A 54 -11.54 11.13 -2.02
N SER A 55 -10.55 11.46 -1.20
CA SER A 55 -10.64 12.54 -0.22
C SER A 55 -10.77 13.92 -0.86
N VAL A 56 -9.97 14.19 -1.91
CA VAL A 56 -10.01 15.45 -2.65
C VAL A 56 -11.34 15.61 -3.38
N GLU A 57 -11.88 14.52 -3.96
CA GLU A 57 -13.22 14.51 -4.59
C GLU A 57 -14.34 14.90 -3.61
N LEU A 58 -14.14 14.63 -2.30
CA LEU A 58 -15.06 14.99 -1.23
C LEU A 58 -14.74 16.34 -0.57
N GLY A 59 -13.82 17.12 -1.14
CA GLY A 59 -13.50 18.47 -0.67
C GLY A 59 -12.39 18.57 0.38
N TYR A 60 -11.71 17.47 0.70
CA TYR A 60 -10.63 17.48 1.69
C TYR A 60 -9.28 17.87 1.09
N ALA A 61 -8.60 18.80 1.74
CA ALA A 61 -7.18 19.01 1.54
C ALA A 61 -6.39 17.89 2.22
N VAL A 62 -5.54 17.20 1.47
CA VAL A 62 -4.78 16.03 1.93
C VAL A 62 -3.29 16.34 1.97
N THR A 63 -2.65 16.13 3.11
CA THR A 63 -1.19 16.21 3.26
C THR A 63 -0.63 14.94 3.90
N VAL A 64 0.63 14.61 3.61
CA VAL A 64 1.30 13.46 4.22
C VAL A 64 2.30 13.97 5.25
N HIS A 65 2.16 13.53 6.50
CA HIS A 65 3.11 13.89 7.53
C HIS A 65 4.49 13.25 7.23
N PRO A 66 5.59 14.04 7.13
CA PRO A 66 6.85 13.57 6.57
C PRO A 66 7.50 12.43 7.37
N LYS A 67 7.35 12.43 8.70
CA LYS A 67 7.93 11.42 9.60
C LYS A 67 7.05 10.18 9.80
N SER A 68 5.81 10.37 10.28
CA SER A 68 4.87 9.29 10.59
C SER A 68 4.14 8.70 9.39
N LYS A 69 4.23 9.32 8.21
CA LYS A 69 3.50 8.91 6.99
C LYS A 69 1.97 8.92 7.14
N TYR A 70 1.45 9.74 8.05
CA TYR A 70 0.00 9.86 8.22
C TYR A 70 -0.58 10.71 7.12
N LEU A 71 -1.72 10.28 6.60
CA LEU A 71 -2.56 11.15 5.79
C LEU A 71 -3.31 12.07 6.73
N ILE A 72 -3.09 13.37 6.57
CA ILE A 72 -3.77 14.43 7.30
C ILE A 72 -4.77 15.05 6.34
N LEU A 73 -6.03 15.04 6.74
CA LEU A 73 -7.15 15.52 5.94
C LEU A 73 -7.79 16.71 6.64
N LYS A 74 -8.10 17.75 5.88
CA LYS A 74 -8.68 18.99 6.39
C LYS A 74 -9.79 19.47 5.45
N ASN A 75 -10.94 19.82 6.00
CA ASN A 75 -11.96 20.59 5.30
C ASN A 75 -12.28 21.84 6.13
N VAL A 76 -12.23 23.01 5.51
CA VAL A 76 -12.43 24.30 6.19
C VAL A 76 -13.90 24.68 6.08
N GLY A 77 -14.48 25.08 7.20
CA GLY A 77 -15.90 25.42 7.29
C GLY A 77 -16.78 24.24 7.70
N LEU A 78 -17.96 24.57 8.23
CA LEU A 78 -18.97 23.65 8.74
C LEU A 78 -20.36 24.17 8.36
N GLU A 79 -20.57 24.43 7.06
CA GLU A 79 -21.84 24.96 6.57
C GLU A 79 -23.00 23.99 6.85
N ASP A 80 -22.79 22.69 6.60
CA ASP A 80 -23.67 21.61 7.07
C ASP A 80 -22.84 20.53 7.79
N TRP A 81 -22.86 20.56 9.13
CA TRP A 81 -22.09 19.62 9.95
C TRP A 81 -22.50 18.15 9.74
N LYS A 82 -23.75 17.87 9.35
CA LYS A 82 -24.23 16.50 9.13
C LYS A 82 -23.66 15.95 7.82
N GLU A 83 -23.69 16.77 6.78
CA GLU A 83 -23.11 16.44 5.49
C GLU A 83 -21.60 16.23 5.63
N GLU A 84 -20.92 17.13 6.33
CA GLU A 84 -19.47 17.07 6.52
C GLU A 84 -19.05 15.85 7.37
N LEU A 85 -19.81 15.52 8.41
CA LEU A 85 -19.61 14.28 9.18
C LEU A 85 -19.80 13.03 8.30
N ALA A 86 -20.83 13.00 7.45
CA ALA A 86 -21.08 11.90 6.53
C ALA A 86 -19.94 11.75 5.50
N LYS A 87 -19.48 12.86 4.88
CA LYS A 87 -18.33 12.86 3.98
C LYS A 87 -17.07 12.32 4.66
N SER A 88 -16.79 12.78 5.89
CA SER A 88 -15.62 12.31 6.63
C SER A 88 -15.67 10.80 6.91
N SER A 89 -16.85 10.27 7.23
CA SER A 89 -17.06 8.83 7.45
C SER A 89 -16.84 8.03 6.16
N ILE A 90 -17.33 8.53 5.02
CA ILE A 90 -17.12 7.92 3.70
C ILE A 90 -15.62 7.85 3.37
N VAL A 91 -14.87 8.93 3.62
CA VAL A 91 -13.42 8.94 3.39
C VAL A 91 -12.72 7.89 4.26
N ILE A 92 -13.04 7.84 5.56
CA ILE A 92 -12.43 6.88 6.49
C ILE A 92 -12.69 5.44 6.05
N GLU A 93 -13.90 5.14 5.57
CA GLU A 93 -14.27 3.81 5.10
C GLU A 93 -13.58 3.43 3.77
N ARG A 94 -13.50 4.37 2.82
CA ARG A 94 -12.94 4.09 1.49
C ARG A 94 -11.41 4.04 1.46
N CYS A 95 -10.74 4.73 2.38
CA CYS A 95 -9.28 4.69 2.55
C CYS A 95 -8.79 3.34 3.13
N LYS A 96 -8.92 2.27 2.35
CA LYS A 96 -8.50 0.91 2.70
C LYS A 96 -7.00 0.87 2.99
N GLY A 97 -6.62 0.08 3.99
CA GLY A 97 -5.23 0.01 4.43
C GLY A 97 -4.82 1.16 5.36
N PHE A 98 -5.75 2.03 5.74
CA PHE A 98 -5.55 3.04 6.77
C PHE A 98 -6.51 2.83 7.95
N THR A 99 -6.16 3.42 9.09
CA THR A 99 -6.97 3.44 10.29
C THR A 99 -7.04 4.85 10.85
N LEU A 100 -8.22 5.27 11.30
CA LEU A 100 -8.40 6.56 11.94
C LEU A 100 -7.58 6.62 13.23
N ARG A 101 -6.81 7.70 13.39
CA ARG A 101 -6.01 7.96 14.59
C ARG A 101 -6.55 9.13 15.40
N GLU A 102 -6.83 10.23 14.73
CA GLU A 102 -7.31 11.47 15.36
C GLU A 102 -8.42 12.04 14.49
N TYR A 103 -9.44 12.61 15.13
CA TYR A 103 -10.57 13.26 14.49
C TYR A 103 -10.97 14.48 15.31
N CYS A 104 -11.20 15.60 14.64
CA CYS A 104 -11.74 16.80 15.22
C CYS A 104 -12.75 17.42 14.25
N MET A 105 -13.87 17.88 14.79
CA MET A 105 -14.87 18.66 14.10
C MET A 105 -15.33 19.78 15.02
N GLY A 106 -15.39 21.00 14.49
CA GLY A 106 -15.87 22.16 15.23
C GLY A 106 -14.92 23.34 15.11
N GLU A 107 -15.00 24.22 16.10
CA GLU A 107 -14.09 25.34 16.24
C GLU A 107 -12.78 24.90 16.89
N SER A 108 -11.67 25.51 16.48
CA SER A 108 -10.34 25.27 17.06
C SER A 108 -9.75 23.87 16.83
N CYS A 109 -10.14 23.20 15.73
CA CYS A 109 -9.49 21.96 15.33
C CYS A 109 -8.05 22.19 14.90
N ARG A 110 -7.16 21.27 15.31
CA ARG A 110 -5.75 21.26 14.92
C ARG A 110 -5.43 19.92 14.30
N ALA A 111 -4.96 19.95 13.06
CA ALA A 111 -4.48 18.74 12.45
C ALA A 111 -3.10 18.35 13.03
N PHE A 112 -2.77 17.07 12.95
CA PHE A 112 -1.52 16.53 13.50
C PHE A 112 -0.29 17.26 12.91
N GLY A 113 0.44 18.01 13.76
CA GLY A 113 1.63 18.78 13.35
C GLY A 113 1.36 20.23 12.93
N ASP A 114 0.10 20.66 12.89
CA ASP A 114 -0.23 22.07 12.69
C ASP A 114 -0.09 22.87 13.99
N LYS A 115 0.34 24.13 13.86
CA LYS A 115 0.42 25.08 14.98
C LYS A 115 -0.85 25.93 15.13
N GLU A 116 -1.55 26.18 14.02
CA GLU A 116 -2.68 27.08 13.99
C GLU A 116 -4.01 26.30 14.03
N PRO A 117 -4.97 26.74 14.86
CA PRO A 117 -6.32 26.19 14.87
C PRO A 117 -7.12 26.61 13.63
N MET A 118 -8.05 25.76 13.21
CA MET A 118 -9.03 26.04 12.16
C MET A 118 -10.46 25.69 12.60
N SER A 119 -11.45 26.29 11.95
CA SER A 119 -12.86 25.87 12.05
C SER A 119 -13.17 24.94 10.88
N GLY A 120 -13.67 23.74 11.17
CA GLY A 120 -13.83 22.71 10.14
C GLY A 120 -13.75 21.29 10.68
N ILE A 121 -13.38 20.38 9.78
CA ILE A 121 -13.04 18.99 10.09
C ILE A 121 -11.56 18.77 9.83
N THR A 122 -10.89 18.09 10.77
CA THR A 122 -9.54 17.58 10.58
C THR A 122 -9.45 16.15 11.08
N PHE A 123 -8.81 15.25 10.32
CA PHE A 123 -8.51 13.92 10.81
C PHE A 123 -7.21 13.38 10.25
N ALA A 124 -6.63 12.43 10.98
CA ALA A 124 -5.39 11.75 10.60
C ALA A 124 -5.64 10.25 10.44
N LEU A 125 -5.25 9.73 9.29
CA LEU A 125 -5.28 8.31 8.95
C LEU A 125 -3.86 7.75 9.02
N LYS A 126 -3.65 6.75 9.88
CA LYS A 126 -2.38 6.01 9.97
C LYS A 126 -2.44 4.79 9.05
N PRO A 127 -1.34 4.43 8.36
CA PRO A 127 -1.25 3.15 7.66
C PRO A 127 -1.50 1.99 8.63
N ALA A 128 -2.36 1.06 8.24
CA ALA A 128 -2.56 -0.18 8.97
C ALA A 128 -1.24 -0.97 8.94
N LYS A 129 -0.73 -1.38 10.11
CA LYS A 129 0.48 -2.21 10.16
C LYS A 129 0.18 -3.57 9.51
N LYS A 130 0.89 -3.86 8.41
CA LYS A 130 0.96 -5.15 7.69
C LYS A 130 -0.38 -5.87 7.52
N VAL A 131 -0.94 -5.79 6.31
CA VAL A 131 -1.72 -6.92 5.79
C VAL A 131 -0.70 -8.03 5.54
N ILE A 132 -0.52 -8.93 6.50
CA ILE A 132 0.15 -10.21 6.24
C ILE A 132 -0.81 -10.96 5.32
N ILE A 133 -0.54 -10.94 4.03
CA ILE A 133 -1.14 -11.90 3.10
C ILE A 133 -0.52 -13.24 3.50
N LYS A 134 -1.27 -14.04 4.27
CA LYS A 134 -0.94 -15.43 4.56
C LYS A 134 -1.36 -16.30 3.39
#